data_AF-Q21211-F1
#
_entry.id   AF-Q21211-F1
#
_cell.length_a   1.000
_cell.length_b   1.000
_cell.length_c   1.000
_cell.angle_alpha   90.00
_cell.angle_beta   90.00
_cell.angle_gamma   90.00
#
_symmetry.space_group_name_H-M   'P 1'
#
loop_
_entity.id
_entity.type
_entity.pdbx_description
1 polymer ?
#
loop_
_entity_poly.entity_id
_entity_poly.type
_entity_poly.pdbx_seq_one_letter_code
_entity_poly.pdbx_strand_id
1 'polypeptide(L)'
;MTKCSIIIGIFLIAAINGQASKRRIQYESVSQFLFHNSKLCGDPFSDAVWLPVLDLCSIECEITSEYCVENEELTQQCKKLPEDCQALLRKAIKQIQRHIRSQKPVYL
;
A
#
# COMPACT_ATOMS: atom_id res chain seq x y z
N MET A 1 4.74 14.05 -39.97
CA MET A 1 5.54 13.37 -38.93
C MET A 1 5.00 13.60 -37.50
N THR A 2 3.91 14.34 -37.30
CA THR A 2 3.45 14.79 -35.96
C THR A 2 2.53 13.81 -35.21
N LYS A 3 1.93 12.82 -35.89
CA LYS A 3 0.95 11.90 -35.27
C LYS A 3 1.59 10.84 -34.36
N CYS A 4 2.85 10.47 -34.56
CA CYS A 4 3.51 9.43 -33.76
C CYS A 4 3.89 9.94 -32.35
N SER A 5 4.33 11.20 -32.22
CA SER A 5 4.73 11.78 -30.94
C SER A 5 3.57 11.94 -29.95
N ILE A 6 2.36 12.23 -30.45
CA ILE A 6 1.17 12.40 -29.60
C ILE A 6 0.78 11.07 -28.95
N ILE A 7 0.83 9.96 -29.70
CA ILE A 7 0.42 8.63 -29.21
C ILE A 7 1.38 8.15 -28.10
N ILE A 8 2.70 8.33 -28.29
CA ILE A 8 3.70 7.95 -27.27
C ILE A 8 3.47 8.74 -25.97
N GLY A 9 3.17 10.04 -26.09
CA GLY A 9 2.88 10.89 -24.93
C GLY A 9 1.68 10.41 -24.10
N ILE A 10 0.59 10.00 -24.74
CA ILE A 10 -0.61 9.50 -24.04
C ILE A 10 -0.31 8.19 -23.29
N PHE A 11 0.41 7.25 -23.90
CA PHE A 11 0.76 5.98 -23.25
C PHE A 11 1.63 6.17 -22.00
N LEU A 12 2.57 7.13 -22.03
CA LEU A 12 3.41 7.44 -20.87
C LEU A 12 2.59 8.01 -19.69
N ILE A 13 1.64 8.92 -19.97
CA ILE A 13 0.78 9.51 -18.94
C ILE A 13 -0.12 8.42 -18.30
N ALA A 14 -0.70 7.54 -19.12
CA ALA A 14 -1.54 6.45 -18.62
C ALA A 14 -0.78 5.47 -17.71
N ALA A 15 0.48 5.17 -18.03
CA ALA A 15 1.32 4.29 -17.22
C ALA A 15 1.60 4.86 -15.81
N ILE A 16 1.87 6.16 -15.72
CA ILE A 16 2.14 6.86 -14.44
C ILE A 16 0.88 6.83 -13.56
N ASN A 17 -0.27 7.22 -14.10
CA ASN A 17 -1.54 7.25 -13.35
C ASN A 17 -1.97 5.85 -12.88
N GLY A 18 -1.72 4.82 -13.70
CA GLY A 18 -2.03 3.43 -13.35
C GLY A 18 -1.21 2.90 -12.17
N GLN A 19 0.06 3.29 -12.06
CA GLN A 19 0.93 2.85 -10.96
C GLN A 19 0.50 3.44 -9.61
N ALA A 20 0.13 4.72 -9.55
CA ALA A 20 -0.35 5.37 -8.34
C ALA A 20 -1.63 4.71 -7.80
N SER A 21 -2.60 4.44 -8.69
CA SER A 21 -3.85 3.76 -8.33
C SER A 21 -3.60 2.34 -7.81
N LYS A 22 -2.75 1.57 -8.51
CA LYS A 22 -2.39 0.20 -8.09
C LYS A 22 -1.72 0.17 -6.72
N ARG A 23 -0.82 1.12 -6.44
CA ARG A 23 -0.16 1.24 -5.13
C ARG A 23 -1.18 1.53 -4.03
N ARG A 24 -2.08 2.48 -4.25
CA ARG A 24 -3.14 2.84 -3.28
C ARG A 24 -4.01 1.64 -2.89
N ILE A 25 -4.52 0.89 -3.88
CA ILE A 25 -5.34 -0.30 -3.64
C ILE A 25 -4.56 -1.35 -2.83
N GLN A 26 -3.26 -1.48 -3.09
CA GLN A 26 -2.41 -2.40 -2.34
C GLN A 26 -2.25 -1.98 -0.88
N TYR A 27 -2.00 -0.69 -0.59
CA TYR A 27 -1.91 -0.19 0.80
C TYR A 27 -3.22 -0.34 1.55
N GLU A 28 -4.35 0.05 0.94
CA GLU A 28 -5.67 -0.08 1.56
C GLU A 28 -5.96 -1.56 1.92
N SER A 29 -5.65 -2.49 1.01
CA SER A 29 -5.84 -3.92 1.24
C SER A 29 -4.96 -4.46 2.37
N VAL A 30 -3.73 -3.95 2.51
CA VAL A 30 -2.81 -4.34 3.59
C VAL A 30 -3.27 -3.76 4.91
N SER A 31 -3.66 -2.49 4.96
CA SER A 31 -4.25 -1.85 6.13
C SER A 31 -5.47 -2.61 6.63
N GLN A 32 -6.40 -2.94 5.74
CA GLN A 32 -7.56 -3.78 6.07
C GLN A 32 -7.12 -5.14 6.62
N PHE A 33 -6.14 -5.80 5.99
CA PHE A 33 -5.61 -7.07 6.49
C PHE A 33 -5.07 -6.94 7.93
N LEU A 34 -4.29 -5.90 8.23
CA LEU A 34 -3.72 -5.67 9.56
C LEU A 34 -4.82 -5.47 10.61
N PHE A 35 -5.84 -4.68 10.31
CA PHE A 35 -6.96 -4.47 11.23
C PHE A 35 -7.75 -5.75 11.51
N HIS A 36 -8.06 -6.55 10.49
CA HIS A 36 -8.78 -7.81 10.65
C HIS A 36 -7.95 -8.88 11.39
N ASN A 37 -6.63 -8.74 11.38
CA ASN A 37 -5.70 -9.67 12.03
C ASN A 37 -4.97 -9.02 13.22
N SER A 38 -5.55 -8.00 13.87
CA SER A 38 -4.89 -7.25 14.96
C SER A 38 -4.43 -8.13 16.13
N LYS A 39 -5.13 -9.23 16.41
CA LYS A 39 -4.70 -10.23 17.41
C LYS A 39 -3.35 -10.88 17.08
N LEU A 40 -3.03 -11.02 15.79
CA LEU A 40 -1.79 -11.63 15.30
C LEU A 40 -0.74 -10.57 14.97
N CYS A 41 -1.16 -9.47 14.36
CA CYS A 41 -0.29 -8.41 13.85
C CYS A 41 0.05 -7.35 14.90
N GLY A 42 -0.66 -7.35 16.04
CA GLY A 42 -0.66 -6.26 17.01
C GLY A 42 -1.79 -5.27 16.74
N ASP A 43 -2.23 -4.58 17.78
CA ASP A 43 -3.12 -3.44 17.64
C ASP A 43 -2.30 -2.23 17.18
N PRO A 44 -2.51 -1.71 15.97
CA PRO A 44 -1.74 -0.57 15.48
C PRO A 44 -2.01 0.71 16.28
N PHE A 45 -3.07 0.76 17.11
CA PHE A 45 -3.39 1.89 17.99
C PHE A 45 -2.95 1.67 19.45
N SER A 46 -2.24 0.58 19.78
CA SER A 46 -1.81 0.32 21.15
C SER A 46 -0.77 1.31 21.69
N ASP A 47 -0.10 2.04 20.79
CA ASP A 47 0.92 3.02 21.12
C ASP A 47 0.33 4.43 20.94
N ALA A 48 0.15 5.15 22.05
CA ALA A 48 -0.44 6.49 22.03
C ALA A 48 0.47 7.55 21.36
N VAL A 49 1.78 7.28 21.26
CA VAL A 49 2.75 8.21 20.66
C VAL A 49 2.85 8.00 19.15
N TRP A 50 2.63 6.78 18.68
CA TRP A 50 2.86 6.39 17.29
C TRP A 50 1.57 5.87 16.64
N LEU A 51 0.95 6.71 15.83
CA LEU A 51 -0.30 6.40 15.13
C LEU A 51 -0.04 5.82 13.74
N PRO A 52 -0.82 4.82 13.28
CA PRO A 52 -0.64 4.20 11.98
C PRO A 52 -1.03 5.14 10.83
N VAL A 53 -0.19 5.17 9.79
CA VAL A 53 -0.42 5.96 8.57
C VAL A 53 -0.78 5.03 7.42
N LEU A 54 -2.02 5.09 6.95
CA LEU A 54 -2.54 4.17 5.93
C LEU A 54 -2.05 4.53 4.52
N ASP A 55 -2.34 5.77 4.10
CA ASP A 55 -2.18 6.21 2.70
C ASP A 55 -1.20 7.39 2.57
N LEU A 56 -0.76 7.96 3.70
CA LEU A 56 0.04 9.19 3.77
C LEU A 56 1.50 8.91 4.17
N CYS A 57 1.96 7.68 4.01
CA CYS A 57 3.35 7.36 4.30
C CYS A 57 4.25 8.02 3.25
N SER A 58 5.08 8.95 3.72
CA SER A 58 6.06 9.70 2.93
C SER A 58 7.39 8.96 2.79
N ILE A 59 7.66 8.00 3.68
CA ILE A 59 8.81 7.09 3.64
C ILE A 59 8.44 5.74 3.01
N GLU A 60 9.44 4.99 2.55
CA GLU A 60 9.26 3.65 2.00
C GLU A 60 9.39 2.60 3.09
N CYS A 61 8.28 1.95 3.45
CA CYS A 61 8.26 0.78 4.33
C CYS A 61 8.01 -0.50 3.52
N GLU A 62 8.63 -1.59 3.91
CA GLU A 62 8.45 -2.88 3.23
C GLU A 62 7.04 -3.43 3.49
N ILE A 63 6.20 -3.40 2.45
CA ILE A 63 4.76 -3.72 2.54
C ILE A 63 4.43 -5.13 3.06
N THR A 64 5.40 -6.06 3.04
CA THR A 64 5.21 -7.43 3.53
C THR A 64 5.70 -7.67 4.96
N SER A 65 6.41 -6.70 5.56
CA SER A 65 6.99 -6.86 6.89
C SER A 65 6.86 -5.67 7.81
N GLU A 66 6.48 -4.51 7.29
CA GLU A 66 6.48 -3.25 8.01
C GLU A 66 5.19 -2.46 7.78
N TYR A 67 4.87 -1.59 8.74
CA TYR A 67 3.80 -0.63 8.64
C TYR A 67 4.29 0.75 9.07
N CYS A 68 3.71 1.79 8.47
CA CYS A 68 4.11 3.17 8.69
C CYS A 68 3.38 3.75 9.88
N VAL A 69 4.10 4.43 10.77
CA VAL A 69 3.54 5.19 11.89
C VAL A 69 4.10 6.60 11.91
N GLU A 70 3.33 7.53 12.46
CA GLU A 70 3.67 8.94 12.64
C GLU A 70 3.43 9.36 14.09
N ASN A 71 4.26 10.27 14.60
CA ASN A 71 4.14 10.83 15.94
C ASN A 71 3.64 12.29 15.92
N GLU A 72 3.51 12.89 17.10
CA GLU A 72 3.05 14.27 17.26
C GLU A 72 3.96 15.30 16.58
N GLU A 73 5.26 15.01 16.44
CA GLU A 73 6.23 15.83 15.70
C GLU A 73 6.21 15.62 14.17
N LEU A 74 5.21 14.89 13.64
CA LEU A 74 5.09 14.55 12.21
C LEU A 74 6.29 13.76 11.67
N THR A 75 7.00 13.06 12.56
CA THR A 75 8.09 12.16 12.19
C THR A 75 7.50 10.81 11.87
N GLN A 76 7.86 10.25 10.71
CA GLN A 76 7.41 8.93 10.28
C GLN A 76 8.50 7.88 10.48
N GLN A 77 8.09 6.66 10.82
CA GLN A 77 8.99 5.50 10.87
C GLN A 77 8.27 4.22 10.46
N CYS A 78 9.05 3.24 10.00
CA CYS A 78 8.58 1.89 9.69
C CYS A 78 8.71 1.00 10.93
N LYS A 79 7.58 0.47 11.42
CA LYS A 79 7.55 -0.53 12.48
C LYS A 79 7.40 -1.92 11.88
N LYS A 80 8.13 -2.89 12.43
CA LYS A 80 8.06 -4.29 11.99
C LYS A 80 6.84 -5.00 12.54
N LEU A 81 6.21 -5.81 11.70
CA LEU A 81 5.14 -6.72 12.08
C LEU A 81 5.71 -7.99 12.75
N PRO A 82 4.96 -8.66 13.64
CA PRO A 82 5.33 -9.97 14.17
C PRO A 82 5.54 -11.00 13.05
N GLU A 83 6.52 -11.90 13.19
CA GLU A 83 6.92 -12.85 12.12
C GLU A 83 5.76 -13.69 11.58
N ASP A 84 4.87 -14.17 12.47
CA ASP A 84 3.69 -14.94 12.10
C ASP A 84 2.70 -14.11 11.27
N CYS A 85 2.53 -12.83 11.61
CA CYS A 85 1.72 -11.89 10.82
C CYS A 85 2.34 -11.67 9.43
N GLN A 86 3.67 -11.49 9.35
CA GLN A 86 4.36 -11.34 8.05
C GLN A 86 4.15 -12.56 7.16
N ALA A 87 4.24 -13.77 7.73
CA ALA A 87 4.04 -15.01 6.99
C ALA A 87 2.62 -15.11 6.41
N LEU A 88 1.61 -14.69 7.17
CA LEU A 88 0.22 -14.66 6.70
C LEU A 88 -0.01 -13.54 5.66
N LEU A 89 0.55 -12.35 5.90
CA LEU A 89 0.46 -11.21 5.00
C LEU A 89 1.06 -11.51 3.61
N ARG A 90 2.22 -12.17 3.56
CA ARG A 90 2.84 -12.60 2.29
C ARG A 90 1.93 -13.53 1.48
N LYS A 91 1.13 -14.37 2.14
CA LYS A 91 0.13 -15.23 1.48
C LYS A 91 -1.06 -14.41 0.99
N ALA A 92 -1.54 -13.48 1.80
CA ALA A 92 -2.66 -12.59 1.45
C ALA A 92 -2.32 -11.66 0.28
N ILE A 93 -1.11 -11.10 0.23
CA ILE A 93 -0.68 -10.21 -0.87
C ILE A 93 -0.71 -10.93 -2.22
N LYS A 94 -0.32 -12.21 -2.28
CA LYS A 94 -0.43 -13.02 -3.51
C LYS A 94 -1.89 -13.20 -3.96
N GLN A 95 -2.86 -13.15 -3.05
CA GLN A 95 -4.28 -13.18 -3.37
C GLN A 95 -4.77 -11.79 -3.80
N ILE A 96 -4.40 -10.74 -3.06
CA ILE A 96 -4.73 -9.34 -3.38
C ILE A 96 -4.23 -8.96 -4.77
N GLN A 97 -2.97 -9.27 -5.11
CA GLN A 97 -2.41 -8.98 -6.43
C GLN A 97 -3.15 -9.69 -7.56
N ARG A 98 -3.68 -10.89 -7.33
CA ARG A 98 -4.53 -11.58 -8.32
C ARG A 98 -5.87 -10.87 -8.49
N HIS A 99 -6.45 -10.37 -7.41
CA HIS A 99 -7.70 -9.63 -7.45
C HIS A 99 -7.55 -8.26 -8.13
N ILE A 100 -6.49 -7.50 -7.81
CA ILE A 100 -6.18 -6.21 -8.45
C ILE A 100 -5.94 -6.38 -9.95
N ARG A 101 -5.25 -7.46 -10.38
CA ARG A 101 -5.09 -7.75 -11.82
C ARG A 101 -6.43 -8.01 -12.53
N SER A 102 -7.44 -8.48 -11.81
CA SER A 102 -8.79 -8.69 -12.35
C SER A 102 -9.61 -7.40 -12.39
N GLN A 103 -9.35 -6.44 -11.52
CA GLN A 103 -9.98 -5.13 -11.54
C GLN A 103 -9.31 -4.28 -12.62
N LYS A 104 -9.85 -4.32 -13.84
CA LYS A 104 -9.49 -3.34 -14.87
C LYS A 104 -9.81 -1.93 -14.35
N PRO A 105 -8.91 -0.93 -14.52
CA PRO A 105 -9.27 0.45 -14.20
C PRO A 105 -10.52 0.84 -14.98
N VAL A 106 -11.57 1.24 -14.27
CA VAL A 106 -12.73 1.89 -14.88
C VAL A 106 -12.32 3.33 -15.13
N TYR A 107 -12.07 3.66 -16.39
CA TYR A 107 -11.99 5.05 -16.82
C TYR A 107 -13.44 5.54 -16.93
N LEU A 108 -13.89 6.34 -15.97
CA LEU A 108 -15.09 7.17 -16.13
C LEU A 108 -14.76 8.36 -17.04
#